data_AF-A0A950ECW7-F1
#
_entry.id   AF-A0A950ECW7-F1
#
_cell.length_a   1.000
_cell.length_b   1.000
_cell.length_c   1.000
_cell.angle_alpha   90.00
_cell.angle_beta   90.00
_cell.angle_gamma   90.00
#
_symmetry.space_group_name_H-M   'P 1'
#
loop_
_entity.id
_entity.type
_entity.pdbx_description
1 polymer ?
#
loop_
_entity_poly.entity_id
_entity_poly.type
_entity_poly.pdbx_seq_one_letter_code
_entity_poly.pdbx_strand_id
1 'polypeptide(L)'
;MLLATALGLLCRARGGDDVLVIATGWPEADRAALESAFRRWIERAHAVTRGPVRVHWVVLMPGDDLARVVRRRAPLDLVLGGPASAFAKLDRQGRLAPAGRLEHPSWRVLRRSPIGLAMRSGRTPDQKSRPDAAAPAPRPGLLTFDDPRHDPLALAWAEGQLGAASWAEGYARLVRYAGHPRRIGRQEGSALAAVERGEAAMTPAVAPHDPGRNPSLRFLPGEPGPEWVEGVAVVSGGNHPDLARLFLEFLAGRGQAEPPTPVSGADLDASDLLADLLGATLVDAQDELWAAWAKLGRSARPGRAEMWMTRPPPWPPASVEKLLDRDKPSPLLETLVGELAPDPEVRAWLVRSWLGPPRLIDRALLTELAEAADGRLVLEPRFRAWLRGEWTAWARQRYRRVARLAVAGGAGP
;
A
#
# COMPACT_ATOMS: atom_id res chain seq x y z
N MET A 1 0.59 -28.88 61.44
CA MET A 1 -0.36 -27.75 61.31
C MET A 1 -0.72 -27.63 59.83
N LEU A 2 -1.93 -28.07 59.50
CA LEU A 2 -2.60 -28.00 58.19
C LEU A 2 -3.53 -26.77 58.19
N LEU A 3 -3.61 -26.05 57.07
CA LEU A 3 -4.77 -25.32 56.47
C LEU A 3 -4.17 -24.30 55.47
N ALA A 4 -4.18 -24.51 54.15
CA ALA A 4 -5.32 -24.34 53.23
C ALA A 4 -5.89 -22.92 53.24
N THR A 5 -5.45 -22.08 52.29
CA THR A 5 -6.17 -20.86 51.87
C THR A 5 -6.30 -20.89 50.35
N ALA A 6 -7.34 -21.57 49.88
CA ALA A 6 -7.92 -21.40 48.55
C ALA A 6 -9.31 -20.79 48.77
N LEU A 7 -9.58 -19.62 48.21
CA LEU A 7 -10.87 -18.93 48.02
C LEU A 7 -10.52 -17.44 47.79
N GLY A 8 -11.00 -16.71 46.80
CA GLY A 8 -11.92 -16.97 45.70
C GLY A 8 -12.00 -15.67 44.89
N LEU A 9 -11.37 -15.64 43.72
CA LEU A 9 -11.57 -14.60 42.72
C LEU A 9 -12.70 -15.06 41.79
N LEU A 10 -13.91 -15.08 42.33
CA LEU A 10 -15.13 -15.06 41.54
C LEU A 10 -15.31 -13.62 41.05
N CYS A 11 -14.67 -13.30 39.92
CA CYS A 11 -15.04 -12.12 39.14
C CYS A 11 -16.52 -12.24 38.78
N ARG A 12 -17.34 -11.38 39.39
CA ARG A 12 -18.76 -11.20 39.07
C ARG A 12 -18.91 -10.88 37.58
N ALA A 13 -19.26 -11.89 36.79
CA ALA A 13 -19.90 -11.71 35.50
C ALA A 13 -21.31 -11.17 35.74
N ARG A 14 -21.43 -9.84 35.84
CA ARG A 14 -22.72 -9.17 35.72
C ARG A 14 -23.06 -9.21 34.24
N GLY A 15 -24.12 -9.93 33.87
CA GLY A 15 -24.52 -10.23 32.49
C GLY A 15 -24.76 -8.99 31.65
N GLY A 16 -23.69 -8.35 31.19
CA GLY A 16 -23.67 -7.57 29.96
C GLY A 16 -23.52 -8.54 28.80
N ASP A 17 -24.25 -8.29 27.72
CA ASP A 17 -24.11 -9.07 26.49
C ASP A 17 -22.62 -9.09 26.08
N ASP A 18 -22.05 -10.30 25.91
CA ASP A 18 -20.70 -10.50 25.38
C ASP A 18 -20.70 -10.11 23.89
N VAL A 19 -20.52 -8.82 23.61
CA VAL A 19 -20.54 -8.25 22.26
C VAL A 19 -19.11 -8.04 21.77
N LEU A 20 -18.66 -8.87 20.83
CA LEU A 20 -17.37 -8.72 20.16
C LEU A 20 -17.45 -7.61 19.10
N VAL A 21 -16.65 -6.56 19.22
CA VAL A 21 -16.62 -5.46 18.26
C VAL A 21 -15.49 -5.65 17.23
N ILE A 22 -15.86 -5.91 15.98
CA ILE A 22 -14.91 -6.16 14.88
C ILE A 22 -15.00 -5.07 13.82
N ALA A 23 -13.88 -4.42 13.51
CA ALA A 23 -13.76 -3.52 12.38
C ALA A 23 -13.30 -4.25 11.11
N THR A 24 -14.00 -4.07 9.99
CA THR A 24 -13.62 -4.68 8.71
C THR A 24 -14.18 -3.93 7.49
N GLY A 25 -13.45 -3.96 6.38
CA GLY A 25 -13.94 -3.52 5.06
C GLY A 25 -14.66 -4.62 4.28
N TRP A 26 -14.85 -5.80 4.87
CA TRP A 26 -15.48 -6.92 4.17
C TRP A 26 -16.97 -6.70 3.91
N PRO A 27 -17.49 -7.15 2.76
CA PRO A 27 -18.91 -7.04 2.44
C PRO A 27 -19.82 -7.76 3.45
N GLU A 28 -21.08 -7.33 3.52
CA GLU A 28 -22.08 -7.86 4.47
C GLU A 28 -22.26 -9.38 4.41
N ALA A 29 -22.31 -9.96 3.22
CA ALA A 29 -22.49 -11.41 3.09
C ALA A 29 -21.32 -12.20 3.72
N ASP A 30 -20.09 -11.70 3.62
CA ASP A 30 -18.90 -12.37 4.16
C ASP A 30 -18.91 -12.25 5.70
N ARG A 31 -19.29 -11.08 6.22
CA ARG A 31 -19.47 -10.83 7.65
C ARG A 31 -20.56 -11.73 8.25
N ALA A 32 -21.72 -11.82 7.60
CA ALA A 32 -22.83 -12.66 8.05
C ALA A 32 -22.48 -14.16 8.03
N ALA A 33 -21.78 -14.62 6.98
CA ALA A 33 -21.29 -15.99 6.89
C ALA A 33 -20.26 -16.31 7.99
N LEU A 34 -19.34 -15.38 8.26
CA LEU A 34 -18.31 -15.52 9.28
C LEU A 34 -18.91 -15.52 10.69
N GLU A 35 -19.84 -14.62 10.99
CA GLU A 35 -20.57 -14.59 12.27
C GLU A 35 -21.32 -15.90 12.51
N SER A 36 -22.06 -16.38 11.49
CA SER A 36 -22.81 -17.63 11.59
C SER A 36 -21.89 -18.83 11.81
N ALA A 37 -20.73 -18.85 11.16
CA ALA A 37 -19.73 -19.90 11.34
C ALA A 37 -19.08 -19.86 12.74
N PHE A 38 -18.77 -18.66 13.25
CA PHE A 38 -18.20 -18.49 14.58
C PHE A 38 -19.19 -18.90 15.68
N ARG A 39 -20.46 -18.50 15.57
CA ARG A 39 -21.50 -18.89 16.53
C ARG A 39 -21.66 -20.40 16.63
N ARG A 40 -21.78 -21.09 15.49
CA ARG A 40 -21.83 -22.57 15.44
C ARG A 40 -20.57 -23.25 15.96
N TRP A 41 -19.42 -22.58 15.90
CA TRP A 41 -18.17 -23.10 16.44
C TRP A 41 -18.15 -22.99 17.97
N ILE A 42 -18.53 -21.84 18.53
CA ILE A 42 -18.65 -21.65 19.99
C ILE A 42 -19.67 -22.62 20.60
N GLU A 43 -20.85 -22.76 19.98
CA GLU A 43 -21.91 -23.66 20.47
C GLU A 43 -21.43 -25.11 20.61
N ARG A 44 -20.54 -25.56 19.71
CA ARG A 44 -19.96 -26.91 19.74
C ARG A 44 -18.76 -27.04 20.69
N ALA A 45 -17.90 -26.03 20.75
CA ALA A 45 -16.63 -26.10 21.48
C ALA A 45 -16.76 -25.70 22.96
N HIS A 46 -17.75 -24.88 23.31
CA HIS A 46 -17.84 -24.23 24.63
C HIS A 46 -19.23 -24.38 25.26
N ALA A 47 -19.89 -25.50 24.97
CA ALA A 47 -21.20 -25.85 25.51
C ALA A 47 -21.23 -25.70 27.04
N VAL A 48 -21.88 -24.61 27.52
CA VAL A 48 -22.51 -24.40 28.85
C VAL A 48 -22.05 -23.17 29.66
N THR A 49 -20.90 -22.51 29.41
CA THR A 49 -20.42 -21.44 30.35
C THR A 49 -20.61 -19.97 29.93
N ARG A 50 -20.89 -19.66 28.66
CA ARG A 50 -21.07 -18.26 28.20
C ARG A 50 -22.46 -18.04 27.61
N GLY A 51 -22.98 -16.83 27.79
CA GLY A 51 -24.23 -16.39 27.16
C GLY A 51 -24.12 -16.34 25.62
N PRO A 52 -25.20 -15.99 24.92
CA PRO A 52 -25.17 -15.88 23.46
C PRO A 52 -24.16 -14.81 23.02
N VAL A 53 -23.11 -15.23 22.33
CA VAL A 53 -22.09 -14.34 21.76
C VAL A 53 -22.66 -13.60 20.56
N ARG A 54 -22.54 -12.26 20.56
CA ARG A 54 -22.92 -11.40 19.44
C ARG A 54 -21.68 -10.74 18.85
N VAL A 55 -21.70 -10.52 17.53
CA VAL A 55 -20.65 -9.75 16.85
C VAL A 55 -21.24 -8.41 16.41
N HIS A 56 -20.62 -7.31 16.83
CA HIS A 56 -20.93 -5.99 16.34
C HIS A 56 -19.89 -5.58 15.27
N TRP A 57 -20.37 -5.37 14.06
CA TRP A 57 -19.51 -5.04 12.92
C TRP A 57 -19.39 -3.53 12.72
N VAL A 58 -18.16 -3.02 12.80
CA VAL A 58 -17.80 -1.66 12.38
C VAL A 58 -17.33 -1.71 10.93
N VAL A 59 -18.11 -1.14 10.02
CA VAL A 59 -17.77 -1.12 8.58
C VAL A 59 -16.69 -0.08 8.34
N LEU A 60 -15.60 -0.51 7.70
CA LEU A 60 -14.57 0.36 7.17
C LEU A 60 -14.91 0.73 5.74
N MET A 61 -14.89 2.03 5.45
CA MET A 61 -15.04 2.53 4.09
C MET A 61 -13.69 2.49 3.38
N PRO A 62 -13.66 2.39 2.04
CA PRO A 62 -12.43 2.60 1.28
C PRO A 62 -11.76 3.92 1.67
N GLY A 63 -10.47 3.87 1.95
CA GLY A 63 -9.65 5.01 2.41
C GLY A 63 -9.64 5.22 3.93
N ASP A 64 -10.37 4.42 4.72
CA ASP A 64 -10.27 4.48 6.18
C ASP A 64 -8.87 4.02 6.65
N ASP A 65 -8.12 4.93 7.27
CA ASP A 65 -6.84 4.61 7.92
C ASP A 65 -7.08 3.74 9.17
N LEU A 66 -6.67 2.46 9.08
CA LEU A 66 -6.73 1.50 10.19
C LEU A 66 -6.09 2.02 11.47
N ALA A 67 -4.96 2.74 11.38
CA ALA A 67 -4.30 3.29 12.55
C ALA A 67 -5.14 4.39 13.21
N ARG A 68 -5.85 5.20 12.41
CA ARG A 68 -6.80 6.18 12.94
C ARG A 68 -8.01 5.52 13.56
N VAL A 69 -8.54 4.46 12.94
CA VAL A 69 -9.69 3.70 13.44
C VAL A 69 -9.38 3.07 14.80
N VAL A 70 -8.23 2.40 14.93
CA VAL A 70 -7.78 1.80 16.19
C VAL A 70 -7.57 2.84 17.32
N ARG A 71 -7.21 4.08 16.98
CA ARG A 71 -7.05 5.18 17.95
C ARG A 71 -8.37 5.84 18.37
N ARG A 72 -9.52 5.54 17.76
CA ARG A 72 -10.80 6.18 18.11
C ARG A 72 -11.24 5.78 19.52
N ARG A 73 -12.12 6.61 20.12
CA ARG A 73 -12.61 6.41 21.50
C ARG A 73 -13.51 5.18 21.68
N ALA A 74 -14.12 4.67 20.61
CA ALA A 74 -14.92 3.45 20.69
C ALA A 74 -13.96 2.25 20.73
N PRO A 75 -13.96 1.45 21.81
CA PRO A 75 -13.05 0.32 21.95
C PRO A 75 -13.40 -0.75 20.90
N LEU A 76 -12.44 -1.01 20.02
CA LEU A 76 -12.47 -2.14 19.09
C LEU A 76 -11.81 -3.32 19.78
N ASP A 77 -12.36 -4.52 19.58
CA ASP A 77 -11.76 -5.74 20.09
C ASP A 77 -10.82 -6.36 19.04
N LEU A 78 -11.21 -6.27 17.76
CA LEU A 78 -10.50 -6.92 16.65
C LEU A 78 -10.59 -6.09 15.37
N VAL A 79 -9.53 -6.12 14.56
CA VAL A 79 -9.51 -5.59 13.18
C VAL A 79 -9.28 -6.73 12.22
N LEU A 80 -10.07 -6.78 11.15
CA LEU A 80 -10.10 -7.85 10.17
C LEU A 80 -10.09 -7.28 8.74
N GLY A 81 -9.15 -7.75 7.93
CA GLY A 81 -8.96 -7.30 6.54
C GLY A 81 -8.07 -6.05 6.44
N GLY A 82 -7.73 -5.69 5.20
CA GLY A 82 -6.77 -4.61 4.91
C GLY A 82 -5.31 -5.10 4.83
N PRO A 83 -4.39 -4.27 4.33
CA PRO A 83 -3.04 -4.70 3.94
C PRO A 83 -2.18 -5.09 5.14
N ALA A 84 -1.35 -6.12 4.97
CA ALA A 84 -0.33 -6.56 5.93
C ALA A 84 0.53 -5.41 6.49
N SER A 85 0.90 -4.43 5.65
CA SER A 85 1.69 -3.28 6.07
C SER A 85 1.01 -2.43 7.15
N ALA A 86 -0.32 -2.32 7.14
CA ALA A 86 -1.06 -1.60 8.18
C ALA A 86 -0.99 -2.32 9.54
N PHE A 87 -1.08 -3.65 9.55
CA PHE A 87 -0.95 -4.45 10.76
C PHE A 87 0.46 -4.41 11.33
N ALA A 88 1.48 -4.50 10.48
CA ALA A 88 2.88 -4.38 10.90
C ALA A 88 3.18 -2.99 11.51
N LYS A 89 2.61 -1.91 10.95
CA LYS A 89 2.71 -0.56 11.54
C LYS A 89 2.00 -0.47 12.90
N LEU A 90 0.82 -1.06 13.04
CA LEU A 90 0.10 -1.11 14.31
C LEU A 90 0.86 -1.90 15.38
N ASP A 91 1.49 -3.02 15.00
CA ASP A 91 2.32 -3.84 15.87
C ASP A 91 3.54 -3.05 16.38
N ARG A 92 4.27 -2.38 15.47
CA ARG A 92 5.40 -1.49 15.81
C ARG A 92 5.00 -0.38 16.78
N GLN A 93 3.75 0.08 16.71
CA GLN A 93 3.22 1.13 17.59
C GLN A 93 2.68 0.58 18.93
N GLY A 94 2.81 -0.73 19.21
CA GLY A 94 2.28 -1.37 20.41
C GLY A 94 0.76 -1.34 20.50
N ARG A 95 0.06 -1.22 19.36
CA ARG A 95 -1.41 -1.07 19.30
C ARG A 95 -2.14 -2.40 19.18
N LEU A 96 -1.41 -3.49 19.00
CA LEU A 96 -1.97 -4.84 18.89
C LEU A 96 -1.62 -5.65 20.13
N ALA A 97 -2.58 -6.46 20.59
CA ALA A 97 -2.36 -7.40 21.66
C ALA A 97 -1.73 -8.68 21.09
N PRO A 98 -0.89 -9.40 21.85
CA PRO A 98 -0.29 -10.64 21.37
C PRO A 98 -1.35 -11.65 20.90
N ALA A 99 -1.19 -12.16 19.67
CA ALA A 99 -2.10 -13.13 19.04
C ALA A 99 -1.86 -14.59 19.52
N GLY A 100 -1.04 -14.77 20.55
CA GLY A 100 -0.59 -16.06 21.08
C GLY A 100 0.47 -15.93 22.17
N ARG A 101 1.44 -16.86 22.21
CA ARG A 101 2.59 -16.79 23.12
C ARG A 101 3.46 -15.57 22.82
N LEU A 102 4.21 -15.10 23.82
CA LEU A 102 5.01 -13.85 23.85
C LEU A 102 6.02 -13.66 22.68
N GLU A 103 6.28 -14.68 21.86
CA GLU A 103 7.24 -14.64 20.75
C GLU A 103 6.59 -14.58 19.35
N HIS A 104 5.25 -14.64 19.27
CA HIS A 104 4.56 -14.54 17.99
C HIS A 104 4.19 -13.08 17.66
N PRO A 105 4.24 -12.68 16.38
CA PRO A 105 3.73 -11.38 15.94
C PRO A 105 2.28 -11.18 16.41
N SER A 106 1.93 -9.94 16.75
CA SER A 106 0.61 -9.60 17.33
C SER A 106 -0.54 -9.64 16.33
N TRP A 107 -0.27 -10.07 15.09
CA TRP A 107 -1.25 -10.21 14.01
C TRP A 107 -0.99 -11.47 13.19
N ARG A 108 -1.99 -11.88 12.40
CA ARG A 108 -1.95 -13.07 11.53
C ARG A 108 -2.37 -12.73 10.11
N VAL A 109 -1.85 -13.49 9.14
CA VAL A 109 -2.30 -13.45 7.75
C VAL A 109 -3.64 -14.18 7.67
N LEU A 110 -4.67 -13.43 7.33
CA LEU A 110 -6.03 -13.93 7.17
C LEU A 110 -6.23 -14.54 5.78
N ARG A 111 -5.69 -13.88 4.76
CA ARG A 111 -5.89 -14.26 3.36
C ARG A 111 -4.75 -13.74 2.48
N ARG A 112 -4.41 -14.54 1.46
CA ARG A 112 -3.61 -14.13 0.31
C ARG A 112 -4.50 -14.17 -0.93
N SER A 113 -4.42 -13.15 -1.77
CA SER A 113 -5.19 -13.10 -3.01
C SER A 113 -4.35 -12.50 -4.12
N PRO A 114 -4.34 -13.08 -5.33
CA PRO A 114 -3.56 -12.52 -6.42
C PRO A 114 -4.09 -11.14 -6.80
N ILE A 115 -3.18 -10.21 -7.07
CA ILE A 115 -3.49 -8.91 -7.66
C ILE A 115 -3.44 -9.08 -9.17
N GLY A 116 -4.50 -8.65 -9.84
CA GLY A 116 -4.64 -8.65 -11.28
C GLY A 116 -5.26 -7.35 -11.76
N LEU A 117 -5.98 -7.42 -12.87
CA LEU A 117 -6.67 -6.27 -13.45
C LEU A 117 -8.17 -6.51 -13.47
N ALA A 118 -8.94 -5.57 -12.92
CA ALA A 118 -10.37 -5.49 -13.16
C ALA A 118 -10.63 -4.75 -14.48
N MET A 119 -11.52 -5.28 -15.29
CA MET A 119 -12.06 -4.63 -16.48
C MET A 119 -13.58 -4.77 -16.49
N ARG A 120 -14.28 -3.87 -17.18
CA ARG A 120 -15.73 -4.02 -17.34
C ARG A 120 -16.04 -5.24 -18.20
N SER A 121 -16.94 -6.10 -17.72
CA SER A 121 -17.50 -7.21 -18.49
C SER A 121 -18.27 -6.65 -19.68
N GLY A 122 -17.67 -6.70 -20.87
CA GLY A 122 -18.38 -6.37 -22.10
C GLY A 122 -19.53 -7.36 -22.30
N ARG A 123 -20.77 -6.86 -22.43
CA ARG A 123 -21.83 -7.61 -23.11
C ARG A 123 -21.49 -7.57 -24.61
N THR A 124 -20.64 -8.47 -25.07
CA THR A 124 -20.65 -8.89 -26.47
C THR A 124 -21.43 -10.20 -26.54
N PRO A 125 -22.72 -10.18 -26.91
CA PRO A 125 -23.47 -11.39 -27.17
C PRO A 125 -23.04 -11.97 -28.52
N ASP A 126 -21.78 -12.44 -28.64
CA ASP A 126 -21.40 -13.41 -29.68
C ASP A 126 -19.97 -13.99 -29.59
N GLN A 127 -19.15 -13.61 -28.60
CA GLN A 127 -17.84 -14.28 -28.44
C GLN A 127 -17.99 -15.59 -27.67
N LYS A 128 -18.45 -16.63 -28.38
CA LYS A 128 -18.27 -18.02 -27.97
C LYS A 128 -16.78 -18.28 -27.70
N SER A 129 -16.47 -18.42 -26.43
CA SER A 129 -15.52 -19.36 -25.84
C SER A 129 -14.33 -19.77 -26.72
N ARG A 130 -13.23 -19.04 -26.61
CA ARG A 130 -11.90 -19.66 -26.69
C ARG A 130 -11.30 -19.65 -25.28
N PRO A 131 -11.15 -20.81 -24.62
CA PRO A 131 -10.41 -20.90 -23.36
C PRO A 131 -8.90 -20.80 -23.65
N ASP A 132 -8.16 -20.23 -22.70
CA ASP A 132 -6.72 -20.41 -22.47
C ASP A 132 -5.69 -19.75 -23.40
N ALA A 133 -6.01 -18.61 -24.04
CA ALA A 133 -4.95 -17.71 -24.48
C ALA A 133 -4.59 -16.76 -23.33
N ALA A 134 -3.34 -16.85 -22.84
CA ALA A 134 -2.76 -15.88 -21.91
C ALA A 134 -3.14 -14.47 -22.36
N ALA A 135 -3.82 -13.71 -21.50
CA ALA A 135 -4.29 -12.37 -21.85
C ALA A 135 -3.05 -11.54 -22.26
N PRO A 136 -3.03 -10.94 -23.47
CA PRO A 136 -1.89 -10.12 -23.87
C PRO A 136 -1.69 -8.99 -22.86
N ALA A 137 -0.43 -8.68 -22.55
CA ALA A 137 -0.10 -7.59 -21.65
C ALA A 137 -0.90 -6.32 -22.04
N PRO A 138 -1.54 -5.63 -21.07
CA PRO A 138 -2.40 -4.50 -21.37
C PRO A 138 -1.61 -3.45 -22.15
N ARG A 139 -2.19 -2.98 -23.27
CA ARG A 139 -1.57 -1.91 -24.05
C ARG A 139 -1.41 -0.67 -23.15
N PRO A 140 -0.23 -0.02 -23.15
CA PRO A 140 -0.05 1.26 -22.48
C PRO A 140 -1.14 2.24 -22.95
N GLY A 141 -1.87 2.83 -22.00
CA GLY A 141 -2.98 3.75 -22.31
C GLY A 141 -4.40 3.19 -22.14
N LEU A 142 -4.57 1.99 -21.56
CA LEU A 142 -5.87 1.43 -21.16
C LEU A 142 -6.05 1.23 -19.65
N LEU A 143 -4.96 1.36 -18.89
CA LEU A 143 -4.90 1.11 -17.45
C LEU A 143 -4.88 2.43 -16.67
N THR A 144 -5.67 2.50 -15.60
CA THR A 144 -5.60 3.55 -14.57
C THR A 144 -5.41 2.93 -13.20
N PHE A 145 -4.93 3.69 -12.22
CA PHE A 145 -4.76 3.27 -10.83
C PHE A 145 -5.00 4.47 -9.90
N ASP A 146 -5.08 4.21 -8.59
CA ASP A 146 -5.22 5.24 -7.56
C ASP A 146 -3.85 5.67 -7.02
N ASP A 147 -3.81 6.80 -6.32
CA ASP A 147 -2.59 7.34 -5.71
C ASP A 147 -2.03 6.35 -4.68
N PRO A 148 -0.81 5.80 -4.88
CA PRO A 148 -0.24 4.78 -4.00
C PRO A 148 0.04 5.29 -2.57
N ARG A 149 -0.04 6.61 -2.33
CA ARG A 149 0.01 7.20 -0.97
C ARG A 149 -1.28 6.98 -0.18
N HIS A 150 -2.38 6.72 -0.87
CA HIS A 150 -3.73 6.64 -0.30
C HIS A 150 -4.44 5.32 -0.62
N ASP A 151 -3.97 4.58 -1.62
CA ASP A 151 -4.47 3.26 -1.98
C ASP A 151 -3.36 2.20 -1.83
N PRO A 152 -3.38 1.39 -0.76
CA PRO A 152 -2.37 0.36 -0.56
C PRO A 152 -2.38 -0.73 -1.65
N LEU A 153 -3.52 -0.92 -2.34
CA LEU A 153 -3.60 -1.86 -3.46
C LEU A 153 -2.78 -1.37 -4.66
N ALA A 154 -2.89 -0.10 -5.02
CA ALA A 154 -2.05 0.52 -6.05
C ALA A 154 -0.56 0.45 -5.68
N LEU A 155 -0.20 0.64 -4.41
CA LEU A 155 1.18 0.48 -3.95
C LEU A 155 1.68 -0.95 -4.11
N ALA A 156 0.94 -1.95 -3.61
CA ALA A 156 1.32 -3.36 -3.73
C ALA A 156 1.41 -3.82 -5.20
N TRP A 157 0.50 -3.34 -6.05
CA TRP A 157 0.58 -3.57 -7.49
C TRP A 157 1.83 -2.93 -8.10
N ALA A 158 2.15 -1.68 -7.74
CA ALA A 158 3.32 -0.98 -8.25
C ALA A 158 4.64 -1.64 -7.80
N GLU A 159 4.73 -2.12 -6.56
CA GLU A 159 5.84 -2.93 -6.05
C GLU A 159 6.02 -4.19 -6.90
N GLY A 160 4.93 -4.88 -7.24
CA GLY A 160 4.98 -6.02 -8.15
C GLY A 160 5.48 -5.65 -9.55
N GLN A 161 5.08 -4.49 -10.10
CA GLN A 161 5.60 -4.02 -11.39
C GLN A 161 7.10 -3.71 -11.35
N LEU A 162 7.59 -3.20 -10.21
CA LEU A 162 9.00 -2.90 -9.98
C LEU A 162 9.85 -4.16 -9.75
N GLY A 163 9.26 -5.21 -9.18
CA GLY A 163 9.91 -6.50 -8.95
C GLY A 163 9.84 -7.49 -10.12
N ALA A 164 8.95 -7.29 -11.10
CA ALA A 164 8.77 -8.22 -12.22
C ALA A 164 9.91 -8.20 -13.26
N ALA A 165 10.74 -7.14 -13.27
CA ALA A 165 11.87 -6.98 -14.19
C ALA A 165 12.97 -6.18 -13.49
N SER A 166 13.87 -5.51 -14.24
CA SER A 166 14.75 -4.53 -13.61
C SER A 166 13.95 -3.36 -13.05
N TRP A 167 14.41 -2.75 -11.96
CA TRP A 167 13.75 -1.60 -11.35
C TRP A 167 13.47 -0.47 -12.35
N ALA A 168 14.46 -0.16 -13.20
CA ALA A 168 14.33 0.87 -14.22
C ALA A 168 13.24 0.56 -15.25
N GLU A 169 13.10 -0.71 -15.67
CA GLU A 169 12.04 -1.14 -16.58
C GLU A 169 10.66 -1.11 -15.92
N GLY A 170 10.57 -1.56 -14.66
CA GLY A 170 9.34 -1.48 -13.86
C GLY A 170 8.87 -0.04 -13.67
N TYR A 171 9.78 0.85 -13.27
CA TYR A 171 9.49 2.28 -13.13
C TYR A 171 9.06 2.90 -14.48
N ALA A 172 9.78 2.58 -15.56
CA ALA A 172 9.41 3.03 -16.90
C ALA A 172 8.00 2.58 -17.31
N ARG A 173 7.61 1.36 -16.93
CA ARG A 173 6.26 0.81 -17.16
C ARG A 173 5.20 1.59 -16.38
N LEU A 174 5.46 1.91 -15.10
CA LEU A 174 4.56 2.73 -14.28
C LEU A 174 4.39 4.14 -14.86
N VAL A 175 5.46 4.78 -15.35
CA VAL A 175 5.39 6.08 -16.03
C VAL A 175 4.53 6.00 -17.31
N ARG A 176 4.61 4.90 -18.06
CA ARG A 176 3.75 4.66 -19.24
C ARG A 176 2.28 4.50 -18.83
N TYR A 177 1.99 3.77 -17.77
CA TYR A 177 0.62 3.61 -17.26
C TYR A 177 0.05 4.95 -16.76
N ALA A 178 0.84 5.75 -16.03
CA ALA A 178 0.45 7.09 -15.59
C ALA A 178 0.20 8.08 -16.75
N GLY A 179 0.73 7.78 -17.94
CA GLY A 179 0.49 8.52 -19.18
C GLY A 179 -0.91 8.37 -19.77
N HIS A 180 -1.77 7.51 -19.21
CA HIS A 180 -3.16 7.38 -19.63
C HIS A 180 -3.87 8.74 -19.59
N PRO A 181 -4.75 9.08 -20.56
CA PRO A 181 -5.47 10.36 -20.59
C PRO A 181 -6.45 10.61 -19.42
N ARG A 182 -6.55 9.67 -18.48
CA ARG A 182 -7.45 9.76 -17.33
C ARG A 182 -6.62 10.02 -16.07
N ARG A 183 -7.09 10.95 -15.23
CA ARG A 183 -6.40 11.30 -13.97
C ARG A 183 -6.27 10.07 -13.08
N ILE A 184 -5.11 9.95 -12.43
CA ILE A 184 -4.92 9.00 -11.35
C ILE A 184 -5.90 9.37 -10.23
N GLY A 185 -6.60 8.39 -9.68
CA GLY A 185 -7.56 8.64 -8.62
C GLY A 185 -6.87 9.11 -7.34
N ARG A 186 -7.40 10.13 -6.69
CA ARG A 186 -6.81 10.67 -5.44
C ARG A 186 -7.31 9.99 -4.17
N GLN A 187 -8.30 9.12 -4.31
CA GLN A 187 -8.93 8.39 -3.21
C GLN A 187 -9.00 6.92 -3.58
N GLU A 188 -8.86 6.05 -2.57
CA GLU A 188 -9.01 4.61 -2.71
C GLU A 188 -10.33 4.25 -3.41
N GLY A 189 -10.25 3.38 -4.42
CA GLY A 189 -11.38 2.89 -5.20
C GLY A 189 -11.82 3.79 -6.35
N SER A 190 -11.21 4.97 -6.54
CA SER A 190 -11.58 5.89 -7.62
C SER A 190 -11.30 5.29 -9.01
N ALA A 191 -10.22 4.54 -9.13
CA ALA A 191 -9.81 3.86 -10.35
C ALA A 191 -10.76 2.70 -10.71
N LEU A 192 -11.21 1.94 -9.73
CA LEU A 192 -12.21 0.88 -9.92
C LEU A 192 -13.56 1.45 -10.35
N ALA A 193 -14.02 2.49 -9.66
CA ALA A 193 -15.26 3.18 -10.02
C ALA A 193 -15.19 3.79 -11.44
N ALA A 194 -14.00 4.20 -11.90
CA ALA A 194 -13.80 4.66 -13.27
C ALA A 194 -13.98 3.54 -14.31
N VAL A 195 -13.50 2.33 -14.02
CA VAL A 195 -13.70 1.16 -14.88
C VAL A 195 -15.19 0.78 -14.94
N GLU A 196 -15.89 0.79 -13.81
CA GLU A 196 -17.32 0.53 -13.74
C GLU A 196 -18.13 1.53 -14.58
N ARG A 197 -17.78 2.82 -14.53
CA ARG A 197 -18.38 3.87 -15.38
C ARG A 197 -17.94 3.82 -16.84
N GLY A 198 -16.95 2.99 -17.20
CA GLY A 198 -16.40 2.91 -18.56
C GLY A 198 -15.48 4.06 -18.94
N GLU A 199 -14.98 4.81 -17.96
CA GLU A 199 -14.05 5.92 -18.15
C GLU A 199 -12.58 5.44 -18.23
N ALA A 200 -12.33 4.21 -17.81
CA ALA A 200 -11.07 3.49 -17.97
C ALA A 200 -11.36 2.04 -18.39
N ALA A 201 -10.42 1.41 -19.09
CA ALA A 201 -10.61 0.02 -19.52
C ALA A 201 -10.21 -0.98 -18.42
N MET A 202 -9.14 -0.69 -17.69
CA MET A 202 -8.57 -1.58 -16.67
C MET A 202 -8.05 -0.83 -15.44
N THR A 203 -8.06 -1.50 -14.29
CA THR A 203 -7.39 -1.04 -13.07
C THR A 203 -6.88 -2.19 -12.23
N PRO A 204 -5.83 -2.03 -11.40
CA PRO A 204 -5.44 -3.04 -10.42
C PRO A 204 -6.62 -3.43 -9.51
N ALA A 205 -6.77 -4.73 -9.27
CA ALA A 205 -7.80 -5.27 -8.40
C ALA A 205 -7.31 -6.53 -7.69
N VAL A 206 -7.91 -6.85 -6.55
CA VAL A 206 -7.73 -8.14 -5.87
C VAL A 206 -8.70 -9.15 -6.48
N ALA A 207 -8.24 -10.38 -6.71
CA ALA A 207 -9.11 -11.44 -7.20
C ALA A 207 -10.32 -11.64 -6.28
N PRO A 208 -11.56 -11.60 -6.82
CA PRO A 208 -12.75 -11.82 -6.01
C PRO A 208 -12.74 -13.24 -5.43
N HIS A 209 -13.19 -13.40 -4.19
CA HIS A 209 -13.34 -14.73 -3.59
C HIS A 209 -14.44 -15.54 -4.28
N ASP A 210 -15.50 -14.85 -4.69
CA ASP A 210 -16.60 -15.39 -5.48
C ASP A 210 -16.68 -14.62 -6.81
N PRO A 211 -16.27 -15.22 -7.93
CA PRO A 211 -16.29 -14.57 -9.24
C PRO A 211 -17.71 -14.22 -9.72
N GLY A 212 -18.76 -14.81 -9.14
CA GLY A 212 -20.15 -14.48 -9.45
C GLY A 212 -20.65 -13.17 -8.82
N ARG A 213 -19.89 -12.60 -7.87
CA ARG A 213 -20.35 -11.51 -7.00
C ARG A 213 -20.51 -10.16 -7.70
N ASN A 214 -19.68 -9.87 -8.70
CA ASN A 214 -19.80 -8.64 -9.49
C ASN A 214 -19.86 -8.98 -10.98
N PRO A 215 -21.06 -9.26 -11.54
CA PRO A 215 -21.20 -9.65 -12.95
C PRO A 215 -20.76 -8.55 -13.92
N SER A 216 -20.65 -7.30 -13.45
CA SER A 216 -20.25 -6.15 -14.27
C SER A 216 -18.74 -6.03 -14.48
N LEU A 217 -17.94 -6.75 -13.68
CA LEU A 217 -16.48 -6.74 -13.77
C LEU A 217 -15.92 -8.13 -14.05
N ARG A 218 -14.90 -8.18 -14.90
CA ARG A 218 -14.09 -9.35 -15.16
C ARG A 218 -12.70 -9.13 -14.56
N PHE A 219 -12.19 -10.15 -13.89
CA PHE A 219 -10.82 -10.17 -13.38
C PHE A 219 -9.89 -10.85 -14.38
N LEU A 220 -8.75 -10.22 -14.65
CA LEU A 220 -7.64 -10.77 -15.43
C LEU A 220 -6.46 -11.02 -14.46
N PRO A 221 -6.07 -12.28 -14.22
CA PRO A 221 -4.92 -12.57 -13.36
C PRO A 221 -3.62 -12.03 -13.98
N GLY A 222 -2.71 -11.53 -13.15
CA GLY A 222 -1.32 -11.28 -13.55
C GLY A 222 -0.47 -12.54 -13.34
N GLU A 223 0.38 -12.90 -14.29
CA GLU A 223 1.28 -14.07 -14.16
C GLU A 223 2.76 -13.67 -14.27
N PRO A 224 3.60 -14.05 -13.30
CA PRO A 224 3.29 -14.15 -11.87
C PRO A 224 3.03 -12.74 -11.30
N GLY A 225 1.82 -12.49 -10.78
CA GLY A 225 1.39 -11.21 -10.22
C GLY A 225 1.72 -11.06 -8.72
N PRO A 226 1.81 -9.83 -8.20
CA PRO A 226 1.95 -9.60 -6.76
C PRO A 226 0.73 -10.12 -5.99
N GLU A 227 0.93 -10.47 -4.71
CA GLU A 227 -0.15 -10.90 -3.82
C GLU A 227 -0.64 -9.75 -2.94
N TRP A 228 -1.95 -9.70 -2.74
CA TRP A 228 -2.60 -8.93 -1.69
C TRP A 228 -2.68 -9.79 -0.43
N VAL A 229 -2.04 -9.33 0.64
CA VAL A 229 -2.00 -10.04 1.93
C VAL A 229 -2.86 -9.28 2.93
N GLU A 230 -3.95 -9.91 3.38
CA GLU A 230 -4.86 -9.38 4.39
C GLU A 230 -4.50 -9.87 5.78
N GLY A 231 -4.60 -8.98 6.77
CA GLY A 231 -4.33 -9.31 8.17
C GLY A 231 -5.56 -9.43 9.06
N VAL A 232 -5.33 -9.99 10.25
CA VAL A 232 -6.27 -9.98 11.38
C VAL A 232 -5.49 -9.81 12.68
N ALA A 233 -5.99 -9.00 13.61
CA ALA A 233 -5.33 -8.74 14.88
C ALA A 233 -6.29 -8.34 16.01
N VAL A 234 -5.92 -8.69 17.24
CA VAL A 234 -6.59 -8.19 18.46
C VAL A 234 -6.04 -6.82 18.79
N VAL A 235 -6.91 -5.87 19.10
CA VAL A 235 -6.53 -4.50 19.42
C VAL A 235 -6.15 -4.40 20.89
N SER A 236 -5.03 -3.74 21.20
CA SER A 236 -4.64 -3.43 22.57
C SER A 236 -5.65 -2.50 23.23
N GLY A 237 -6.17 -2.89 24.40
CA GLY A 237 -7.16 -2.11 25.14
C GLY A 237 -8.61 -2.31 24.69
N GLY A 238 -8.90 -3.32 23.86
CA GLY A 238 -10.27 -3.77 23.60
C GLY A 238 -10.99 -4.21 24.88
N ASN A 239 -12.32 -4.16 24.86
CA ASN A 239 -13.16 -4.48 26.02
C ASN A 239 -13.25 -6.00 26.27
N HIS A 240 -13.13 -6.80 25.22
CA HIS A 240 -13.36 -8.25 25.25
C HIS A 240 -12.15 -9.04 24.69
N PRO A 241 -10.95 -8.89 25.28
CA PRO A 241 -9.72 -9.50 24.74
C PRO A 241 -9.79 -11.04 24.67
N ASP A 242 -10.47 -11.68 25.63
CA ASP A 242 -10.62 -13.14 25.63
C ASP A 242 -11.54 -13.64 24.51
N LEU A 243 -12.60 -12.90 24.21
CA LEU A 243 -13.51 -13.23 23.13
C LEU A 243 -12.86 -12.98 21.76
N ALA A 244 -12.06 -11.92 21.65
CA ALA A 244 -11.26 -11.63 20.46
C ALA A 244 -10.20 -12.71 20.19
N ARG A 245 -9.56 -13.24 21.25
CA ARG A 245 -8.64 -14.39 21.15
C ARG A 245 -9.35 -15.65 20.70
N LEU A 246 -10.53 -15.96 21.26
CA LEU A 246 -11.33 -17.09 20.79
C LEU A 246 -11.72 -16.94 19.31
N PHE A 247 -12.02 -15.73 18.86
CA PHE A 247 -12.29 -15.47 17.44
C PHE A 247 -11.06 -15.75 16.57
N LEU A 248 -9.86 -15.33 17.00
CA LEU A 248 -8.61 -15.69 16.32
C LEU A 248 -8.35 -17.19 16.31
N GLU A 249 -8.60 -17.90 17.42
CA GLU A 249 -8.47 -19.35 17.50
C GLU A 249 -9.45 -20.06 16.55
N PHE A 250 -10.68 -19.56 16.45
CA PHE A 250 -11.65 -20.02 15.47
C PHE A 250 -11.13 -19.88 14.03
N LEU A 251 -10.57 -18.73 13.67
CA LEU A 251 -9.99 -18.52 12.34
C LEU A 251 -8.78 -19.45 12.10
N ALA A 252 -7.89 -19.58 13.09
CA ALA A 252 -6.73 -20.46 13.01
C ALA A 252 -7.13 -21.93 12.85
N GLY A 253 -8.16 -22.39 13.58
CA GLY A 253 -8.71 -23.75 13.48
C GLY A 253 -9.34 -24.06 12.12
N ARG A 254 -9.65 -23.04 11.31
CA ARG A 254 -10.10 -23.18 9.91
C ARG A 254 -8.98 -23.09 8.90
N GLY A 255 -7.72 -22.93 9.33
CA GLY A 255 -6.60 -22.63 8.45
C GLY A 255 -6.68 -21.24 7.82
N GLN A 256 -7.43 -20.31 8.42
CA GLN A 256 -7.65 -18.95 7.91
C GLN A 256 -6.88 -17.89 8.72
N ALA A 257 -5.87 -18.28 9.50
CA ALA A 257 -5.05 -17.34 10.26
C ALA A 257 -3.63 -17.88 10.48
N GLU A 258 -2.76 -17.62 9.51
CA GLU A 258 -1.37 -18.07 9.49
C GLU A 258 -0.44 -17.02 10.13
N PRO A 259 0.72 -17.43 10.66
CA PRO A 259 1.76 -16.48 11.05
C PRO A 259 2.21 -15.64 9.84
N PRO A 260 2.38 -14.32 9.99
CA PRO A 260 2.92 -13.49 8.94
C PRO A 260 4.41 -13.77 8.71
N THR A 261 4.86 -13.54 7.47
CA THR A 261 6.29 -13.40 7.20
C THR A 261 6.81 -12.19 7.97
N PRO A 262 7.93 -12.29 8.71
CA PRO A 262 8.52 -11.13 9.37
C PRO A 262 8.81 -10.04 8.34
N VAL A 263 8.33 -8.83 8.61
CA VAL A 263 8.63 -7.64 7.80
C VAL A 263 9.42 -6.69 8.69
N SER A 264 10.58 -6.24 8.22
CA SER A 264 11.39 -5.30 8.99
C SER A 264 10.74 -3.91 9.02
N GLY A 265 11.02 -3.11 10.05
CA GLY A 265 10.58 -1.71 10.07
C GLY A 265 11.10 -0.91 8.87
N ALA A 266 12.34 -1.18 8.46
CA ALA A 266 12.97 -0.58 7.29
C ALA A 266 12.21 -0.88 5.98
N ASP A 267 11.73 -2.12 5.80
CA ASP A 267 10.94 -2.47 4.61
C ASP A 267 9.64 -1.66 4.55
N LEU A 268 8.94 -1.49 5.68
CA LEU A 268 7.71 -0.69 5.73
C LEU A 268 7.98 0.78 5.38
N ASP A 269 9.04 1.35 5.95
CA ASP A 269 9.38 2.76 5.73
C ASP A 269 9.91 2.99 4.29
N ALA A 270 10.57 1.98 3.69
CA ALA A 270 10.97 1.98 2.28
C ALA A 270 9.75 1.92 1.34
N SER A 271 8.74 1.09 1.65
CA SER A 271 7.46 1.09 0.92
C SER A 271 6.75 2.45 1.04
N ASP A 272 6.80 3.11 2.21
CA ASP A 272 6.26 4.46 2.37
C ASP A 272 7.03 5.50 1.56
N LEU A 273 8.37 5.38 1.46
CA LEU A 273 9.15 6.24 0.56
C LEU A 273 8.81 5.98 -0.91
N LEU A 274 8.58 4.72 -1.29
CA LEU A 274 8.15 4.37 -2.64
C LEU A 274 6.79 4.99 -2.98
N ALA A 275 5.83 4.93 -2.07
CA ALA A 275 4.54 5.60 -2.25
C ALA A 275 4.71 7.11 -2.48
N ASP A 276 5.57 7.77 -1.69
CA ASP A 276 5.88 9.19 -1.87
C ASP A 276 6.58 9.48 -3.21
N LEU A 277 7.50 8.63 -3.65
CA LEU A 277 8.18 8.72 -4.94
C LEU A 277 7.17 8.66 -6.08
N LEU A 278 6.35 7.61 -6.10
CA LEU A 278 5.37 7.40 -7.16
C LEU A 278 4.28 8.48 -7.14
N GLY A 279 3.81 8.89 -5.95
CA GLY A 279 2.89 10.02 -5.80
C GLY A 279 3.48 11.32 -6.37
N ALA A 280 4.73 11.63 -6.01
CA ALA A 280 5.41 12.85 -6.45
C ALA A 280 5.68 12.89 -7.96
N THR A 281 6.08 11.75 -8.57
CA THR A 281 6.49 11.71 -9.98
C THR A 281 5.38 11.34 -10.96
N LEU A 282 4.36 10.60 -10.53
CA LEU A 282 3.27 10.13 -11.40
C LEU A 282 1.97 10.90 -11.18
N VAL A 283 1.66 11.31 -9.93
CA VAL A 283 0.40 11.96 -9.59
C VAL A 283 0.54 13.48 -9.58
N ASP A 284 1.50 14.02 -8.83
CA ASP A 284 1.65 15.47 -8.65
C ASP A 284 2.22 16.17 -9.91
N ALA A 285 2.90 15.41 -10.77
CA ALA A 285 3.45 15.86 -12.06
C ALA A 285 2.62 15.38 -13.27
N GLN A 286 1.39 14.89 -13.06
CA GLN A 286 0.59 14.23 -14.11
C GLN A 286 0.24 15.17 -15.28
N ASP A 287 -0.05 16.44 -15.03
CA ASP A 287 -0.41 17.39 -16.09
C ASP A 287 0.74 17.57 -17.09
N GLU A 288 1.97 17.72 -16.58
CA GLU A 288 3.17 17.77 -17.43
C GLU A 288 3.44 16.43 -18.13
N LEU A 289 3.19 15.30 -17.45
CA LEU A 289 3.36 13.97 -18.01
C LEU A 289 2.46 13.77 -19.23
N TRP A 290 1.19 14.18 -19.14
CA TRP A 290 0.26 14.13 -20.26
C TRP A 290 0.68 15.02 -21.42
N ALA A 291 1.10 16.25 -21.12
CA ALA A 291 1.61 17.15 -22.15
C ALA A 291 2.82 16.53 -22.87
N ALA A 292 3.70 15.82 -22.14
CA ALA A 292 4.84 15.11 -22.71
C ALA A 292 4.39 13.93 -23.60
N TRP A 293 3.50 13.06 -23.12
CA TRP A 293 2.99 11.92 -23.90
C TRP A 293 2.23 12.34 -25.16
N ALA A 294 1.36 13.35 -25.06
CA ALA A 294 0.63 13.90 -26.21
C ALA A 294 1.56 14.50 -27.29
N LYS A 295 2.78 14.88 -26.91
CA LYS A 295 3.80 15.34 -27.84
C LYS A 295 4.63 14.19 -28.40
N LEU A 296 5.01 13.21 -27.56
CA LEU A 296 5.70 11.99 -28.00
C LEU A 296 4.89 11.20 -29.03
N GLY A 297 3.58 11.05 -28.83
CA GLY A 297 2.71 10.36 -29.79
C GLY A 297 2.62 11.01 -31.18
N ARG A 298 3.09 12.26 -31.32
CA ARG A 298 3.19 12.99 -32.59
C ARG A 298 4.61 13.07 -33.15
N SER A 299 5.60 12.54 -32.43
CA SER A 299 7.02 12.65 -32.81
C SER A 299 7.47 11.48 -33.68
N ALA A 300 8.25 11.76 -34.72
CA ALA A 300 8.83 10.73 -35.59
C ALA A 300 9.96 9.90 -34.93
N ARG A 301 10.54 10.37 -33.81
CA ARG A 301 11.66 9.69 -33.11
C ARG A 301 11.44 9.65 -31.59
N PRO A 302 10.49 8.84 -31.10
CA PRO A 302 10.08 8.87 -29.69
C PRO A 302 11.14 8.30 -28.73
N GLY A 303 11.98 7.36 -29.16
CA GLY A 303 12.78 6.52 -28.26
C GLY A 303 13.69 7.28 -27.27
N ARG A 304 14.44 8.30 -27.74
CA ARG A 304 15.34 9.06 -26.84
C ARG A 304 14.58 9.93 -25.84
N ALA A 305 13.46 10.51 -26.27
CA ALA A 305 12.66 11.40 -25.45
C ALA A 305 11.80 10.60 -24.44
N GLU A 306 11.30 9.42 -24.83
CA GLU A 306 10.66 8.47 -23.92
C GLU A 306 11.63 7.99 -22.84
N MET A 307 12.83 7.54 -23.22
CA MET A 307 13.88 7.12 -22.28
C MET A 307 14.18 8.21 -21.24
N TRP A 308 14.12 9.48 -21.63
CA TRP A 308 14.30 10.56 -20.67
C TRP A 308 13.14 10.66 -19.69
N MET A 309 11.91 10.53 -20.15
CA MET A 309 10.74 10.60 -19.28
C MET A 309 10.64 9.42 -18.30
N THR A 310 11.10 8.24 -18.72
CA THR A 310 10.91 6.98 -17.99
C THR A 310 12.08 6.55 -17.11
N ARG A 311 13.19 7.32 -17.07
CA ARG A 311 14.32 7.05 -16.17
C ARG A 311 13.95 7.45 -14.73
N PRO A 312 14.31 6.68 -13.68
CA PRO A 312 14.09 7.09 -12.28
C PRO A 312 14.82 8.39 -11.89
N PRO A 313 14.40 9.09 -10.81
CA PRO A 313 15.13 10.25 -10.31
C PRO A 313 16.54 9.90 -9.83
N PRO A 314 17.49 10.84 -9.87
CA PRO A 314 18.83 10.65 -9.33
C PRO A 314 18.88 10.84 -7.80
N TRP A 315 19.95 10.32 -7.22
CA TRP A 315 20.41 10.58 -5.87
C TRP A 315 21.91 10.88 -5.87
N PRO A 316 22.38 11.98 -5.26
CA PRO A 316 21.58 13.02 -4.60
C PRO A 316 20.57 13.69 -5.56
N PRO A 317 19.53 14.37 -5.04
CA PRO A 317 18.59 15.09 -5.91
C PRO A 317 19.33 16.10 -6.80
N ALA A 318 18.83 16.32 -8.02
CA ALA A 318 19.51 17.16 -9.02
C ALA A 318 19.74 18.62 -8.57
N SER A 319 18.98 19.12 -7.59
CA SER A 319 19.22 20.43 -6.95
C SER A 319 20.46 20.42 -6.08
N VAL A 320 20.70 19.33 -5.34
CA VAL A 320 21.88 19.12 -4.50
C VAL A 320 23.11 18.88 -5.37
N GLU A 321 23.01 18.08 -6.44
CA GLU A 321 24.10 17.89 -7.41
C GLU A 321 24.60 19.24 -7.95
N LYS A 322 23.68 20.12 -8.39
CA LYS A 322 24.02 21.49 -8.83
C LYS A 322 24.60 22.37 -7.73
N LEU A 323 24.27 22.10 -6.46
CA LEU A 323 24.82 22.83 -5.33
C LEU A 323 26.28 22.42 -5.11
N LEU A 324 26.57 21.12 -5.21
CA LEU A 324 27.89 20.54 -5.06
C LEU A 324 28.86 20.97 -6.17
N ASP A 325 28.36 21.20 -7.38
CA ASP A 325 29.15 21.70 -8.52
C ASP A 325 29.62 23.17 -8.39
N ARG A 326 29.24 23.89 -7.33
CA ARG A 326 29.63 25.30 -7.13
C ARG A 326 30.99 25.43 -6.46
N ASP A 327 31.67 26.56 -6.70
CA ASP A 327 33.00 26.86 -6.12
C ASP A 327 33.05 26.85 -4.57
N LYS A 328 31.92 27.07 -3.88
CA LYS A 328 31.79 27.05 -2.42
C LYS A 328 30.48 26.37 -1.97
N PRO A 329 30.39 25.03 -2.02
CA PRO A 329 29.14 24.32 -1.76
C PRO A 329 28.80 24.22 -0.27
N SER A 330 29.82 24.24 0.61
CA SER A 330 29.68 23.85 2.03
C SER A 330 28.67 24.68 2.84
N PRO A 331 28.66 26.03 2.82
CA PRO A 331 27.75 26.79 3.69
C PRO A 331 26.27 26.61 3.35
N LEU A 332 25.95 26.51 2.05
CA LEU A 332 24.58 26.29 1.59
C LEU A 332 24.12 24.85 1.85
N LEU A 333 25.03 23.89 1.69
CA LEU A 333 24.77 22.48 1.97
C LEU A 333 24.50 22.26 3.45
N GLU A 334 25.33 22.84 4.32
CA GLU A 334 25.17 22.81 5.78
C GLU A 334 23.85 23.44 6.22
N THR A 335 23.49 24.59 5.64
CA THR A 335 22.20 25.25 5.91
C THR A 335 21.03 24.36 5.50
N LEU A 336 21.05 23.79 4.29
CA LEU A 336 20.00 22.89 3.81
C LEU A 336 19.85 21.68 4.73
N VAL A 337 20.96 20.99 5.02
CA VAL A 337 20.93 19.81 5.89
C VAL A 337 20.45 20.16 7.30
N GLY A 338 20.82 21.33 7.83
CA GLY A 338 20.35 21.85 9.11
C GLY A 338 18.83 22.09 9.17
N GLU A 339 18.24 22.56 8.07
CA GLU A 339 16.79 22.77 7.99
C GLU A 339 16.01 21.45 7.83
N LEU A 340 16.59 20.50 7.10
CA LEU A 340 15.95 19.22 6.82
C LEU A 340 15.95 18.27 8.01
N ALA A 341 17.02 18.28 8.81
CA ALA A 341 17.17 17.39 9.94
C ALA A 341 17.89 18.12 11.10
N PRO A 342 17.23 18.32 12.26
CA PRO A 342 17.90 18.92 13.41
C PRO A 342 18.92 17.98 14.07
N ASP A 343 18.73 16.66 13.95
CA ASP A 343 19.58 15.64 14.56
C ASP A 343 20.97 15.58 13.90
N PRO A 344 22.08 15.72 14.66
CA PRO A 344 23.43 15.73 14.11
C PRO A 344 23.84 14.43 13.39
N GLU A 345 23.36 13.27 13.82
CA GLU A 345 23.70 11.99 13.20
C GLU A 345 22.97 11.82 11.87
N VAL A 346 21.70 12.24 11.82
CA VAL A 346 20.90 12.29 10.58
C VAL A 346 21.54 13.25 9.58
N ARG A 347 21.98 14.44 10.03
CA ARG A 347 22.70 15.41 9.20
C ARG A 347 24.00 14.84 8.65
N ALA A 348 24.81 14.23 9.51
CA ALA A 348 26.08 13.63 9.10
C ALA A 348 25.87 12.52 8.07
N TRP A 349 24.81 11.72 8.23
CA TRP A 349 24.42 10.72 7.24
C TRP A 349 24.05 11.34 5.89
N LEU A 350 23.19 12.38 5.88
CA LEU A 350 22.77 13.07 4.65
C LEU A 350 23.95 13.65 3.88
N VAL A 351 24.86 14.36 4.56
CA VAL A 351 26.06 14.93 3.93
C VAL A 351 26.91 13.84 3.29
N ARG A 352 27.18 12.73 4.00
CA ARG A 352 27.94 11.60 3.45
C ARG A 352 27.24 10.97 2.25
N SER A 353 25.92 10.78 2.34
CA SER A 353 25.12 10.19 1.26
C SER A 353 25.15 11.05 0.00
N TRP A 354 25.06 12.38 0.15
CA TRP A 354 25.06 13.32 -0.97
C TRP A 354 26.44 13.56 -1.59
N LEU A 355 27.51 13.45 -0.81
CA LEU A 355 28.89 13.50 -1.32
C LEU A 355 29.34 12.17 -1.95
N GLY A 356 28.54 11.12 -1.82
CA GLY A 356 28.80 9.82 -2.43
C GLY A 356 28.60 9.82 -3.96
N PRO A 357 28.93 8.70 -4.63
CA PRO A 357 28.74 8.56 -6.07
C PRO A 357 27.26 8.74 -6.48
N PRO A 358 26.97 9.52 -7.54
CA PRO A 358 25.61 9.65 -8.03
C PRO A 358 25.03 8.32 -8.50
N ARG A 359 23.78 8.03 -8.12
CA ARG A 359 23.04 6.83 -8.50
C ARG A 359 21.58 7.14 -8.79
N LEU A 360 20.86 6.20 -9.39
CA LEU A 360 19.41 6.35 -9.59
C LEU A 360 18.67 5.77 -8.40
N ILE A 361 17.47 6.29 -8.14
CA ILE A 361 16.59 5.71 -7.13
C ILE A 361 16.13 4.32 -7.59
N ASP A 362 16.48 3.33 -6.75
CA ASP A 362 16.07 1.94 -6.81
C ASP A 362 15.63 1.43 -5.44
N ARG A 363 15.23 0.15 -5.36
CA ARG A 363 14.81 -0.47 -4.10
C ARG A 363 15.90 -0.39 -3.02
N ALA A 364 17.15 -0.65 -3.40
CA ALA A 364 18.27 -0.68 -2.46
C ALA A 364 18.49 0.71 -1.84
N LEU A 365 18.44 1.78 -2.64
CA LEU A 365 18.52 3.13 -2.13
C LEU A 365 17.32 3.50 -1.25
N LEU A 366 16.10 3.09 -1.59
CA LEU A 366 14.94 3.35 -0.73
C LEU A 366 15.06 2.65 0.63
N THR A 367 15.56 1.42 0.66
CA THR A 367 15.88 0.71 1.92
C THR A 367 17.00 1.42 2.69
N GLU A 368 18.06 1.85 2.02
CA GLU A 368 19.16 2.59 2.67
C GLU A 368 18.67 3.91 3.28
N LEU A 369 17.79 4.64 2.58
CA LEU A 369 17.14 5.85 3.11
C LEU A 369 16.24 5.52 4.32
N ALA A 370 15.51 4.41 4.27
CA ALA A 370 14.65 3.95 5.36
C ALA A 370 15.44 3.52 6.61
N GLU A 371 16.66 3.01 6.44
CA GLU A 371 17.55 2.62 7.54
C GLU A 371 18.43 3.77 8.04
N ALA A 372 18.49 4.88 7.30
CA ALA A 372 19.37 5.99 7.59
C ALA A 372 19.19 6.54 9.01
N ALA A 373 20.30 6.56 9.76
CA ALA A 373 20.34 6.95 11.17
C ALA A 373 19.29 6.21 12.01
N ASP A 374 19.26 4.87 11.88
CA ASP A 374 18.34 3.98 12.59
C ASP A 374 16.85 4.29 12.28
N GLY A 375 16.59 4.71 11.04
CA GLY A 375 15.26 5.11 10.56
C GLY A 375 14.79 6.49 10.98
N ARG A 376 15.59 7.26 11.73
CA ARG A 376 15.22 8.63 12.14
C ARG A 376 15.05 9.57 10.94
N LEU A 377 15.79 9.37 9.85
CA LEU A 377 15.70 10.24 8.67
C LEU A 377 14.31 10.24 8.03
N VAL A 378 13.72 9.06 7.81
CA VAL A 378 12.41 8.94 7.16
C VAL A 378 11.26 9.35 8.06
N LEU A 379 11.47 9.34 9.38
CA LEU A 379 10.52 9.84 10.37
C LEU A 379 10.51 11.38 10.44
N GLU A 380 11.54 12.05 9.94
CA GLU A 380 11.64 13.52 9.93
C GLU A 380 10.68 14.14 8.88
N PRO A 381 9.59 14.81 9.31
CA PRO A 381 8.57 15.31 8.38
C PRO A 381 9.11 16.35 7.41
N ARG A 382 10.09 17.16 7.82
CA ARG A 382 10.69 18.18 6.96
C ARG A 382 11.45 17.55 5.80
N PHE A 383 12.25 16.53 6.09
CA PHE A 383 12.95 15.75 5.08
C PHE A 383 11.97 15.10 4.09
N ARG A 384 10.93 14.41 4.58
CA ARG A 384 9.91 13.77 3.71
C ARG A 384 9.17 14.80 2.84
N ALA A 385 8.81 15.95 3.39
CA ALA A 385 8.14 17.01 2.63
C ALA A 385 9.05 17.60 1.55
N TRP A 386 10.31 17.89 1.89
CA TRP A 386 11.32 18.36 0.95
C TRP A 386 11.59 17.35 -0.17
N LEU A 387 11.78 16.08 0.18
CA LEU A 387 12.10 15.02 -0.79
C LEU A 387 10.98 14.81 -1.82
N ARG A 388 9.71 14.87 -1.40
CA ARG A 388 8.56 14.89 -2.32
C ARG A 388 8.62 16.09 -3.26
N GLY A 389 8.92 17.27 -2.73
CA GLY A 389 9.08 18.50 -3.52
C GLY A 389 10.18 18.36 -4.59
N GLU A 390 11.33 17.78 -4.23
CA GLU A 390 12.43 17.51 -5.15
C GLU A 390 12.03 16.53 -6.26
N TRP A 391 11.39 15.42 -5.91
CA TRP A 391 10.90 14.44 -6.89
C TRP A 391 9.86 15.02 -7.84
N THR A 392 8.90 15.79 -7.34
CA THR A 392 7.91 16.48 -8.17
C THR A 392 8.56 17.50 -9.09
N ALA A 393 9.47 18.35 -8.57
CA ALA A 393 10.15 19.37 -9.36
C ALA A 393 11.00 18.74 -10.49
N TRP A 394 11.74 17.68 -10.15
CA TRP A 394 12.52 16.91 -11.11
C TRP A 394 11.64 16.30 -12.21
N ALA A 395 10.52 15.67 -11.85
CA ALA A 395 9.61 15.03 -12.80
C ALA A 395 8.99 16.07 -13.76
N ARG A 396 8.43 17.15 -13.21
CA ARG A 396 7.87 18.27 -13.99
C ARG A 396 8.89 18.86 -14.96
N GLN A 397 10.13 19.09 -14.52
CA GLN A 397 11.19 19.62 -15.38
C GLN A 397 11.45 18.70 -16.58
N ARG A 398 11.53 17.39 -16.36
CA ARG A 398 11.78 16.41 -17.43
C ARG A 398 10.61 16.31 -18.39
N TYR A 399 9.40 16.21 -17.88
CA TYR A 399 8.20 16.12 -18.71
C TYR A 399 8.03 17.37 -19.59
N ARG A 400 8.23 18.57 -19.02
CA ARG A 400 8.26 19.83 -19.78
C ARG A 400 9.39 19.87 -20.82
N ARG A 401 10.55 19.31 -20.52
CA ARG A 401 11.67 19.22 -21.49
C ARG A 401 11.28 18.34 -22.68
N VAL A 402 10.69 17.18 -22.43
CA VAL A 402 10.21 16.27 -23.49
C VAL A 402 9.11 16.93 -24.33
N ALA A 403 8.14 17.57 -23.68
CA ALA A 403 7.08 18.30 -24.36
C ALA A 403 7.61 19.41 -25.29
N ARG A 404 8.72 20.08 -24.93
CA ARG A 404 9.37 21.11 -25.75
C ARG A 404 10.21 20.54 -26.89
N LEU A 405 10.99 19.48 -26.66
CA LEU A 405 11.91 18.95 -27.68
C LEU A 405 11.20 18.30 -28.86
N ALA A 406 10.00 17.75 -28.63
CA ALA A 406 9.16 17.27 -29.71
C ALA A 406 8.66 18.41 -30.63
N VAL A 407 8.65 19.68 -30.18
CA VAL A 407 8.34 20.85 -31.02
C VAL A 407 9.53 21.24 -31.90
N ALA A 408 10.75 21.25 -31.33
CA ALA A 408 11.96 21.64 -32.07
C ALA A 408 12.38 20.61 -33.13
N GLY A 409 12.10 19.32 -32.94
CA GLY A 409 12.38 18.27 -33.92
C GLY A 409 11.38 18.18 -35.08
N GLY A 410 10.30 18.95 -35.06
CA GLY A 410 9.32 19.06 -36.15
C GLY A 410 9.56 20.27 -37.08
N ALA A 411 10.58 21.08 -36.78
CA ALA A 411 11.05 22.17 -37.63
C ALA A 411 12.40 21.78 -38.25
N GLY A 412 12.35 20.92 -39.26
CA GLY A 412 13.43 20.69 -40.23
C GLY A 412 12.83 20.85 -41.64
N PRO A 413 13.61 21.40 -42.59
CA PRO A 413 13.14 22.10 -43.80
C PRO A 413 12.18 21.33 -44.71
#